data_AF-A0A8N5EZ70-F1
#
_entry.id   AF-A0A8N5EZ70-F1
#
_cell.length_a   1.000
_cell.length_b   1.000
_cell.length_c   1.000
_cell.angle_alpha   90.00
_cell.angle_beta   90.00
_cell.angle_gamma   90.00
#
_symmetry.space_group_name_H-M   'P 1'
#
loop_
_entity.id
_entity.type
_entity.pdbx_description
1 polymer ?
#
loop_
_entity_poly.entity_id
_entity_poly.type
_entity_poly.pdbx_seq_one_letter_code
_entity_poly.pdbx_strand_id
1 'polypeptide(L)'
;MDLALSQERIIDPIYLWTGPDGRVLQGQSYVNLTETGKLMVMGFMVPMSGAYTCTLSHKVIETTTQEETEMVEAYKFMVYAYREADHAYQVSVRFSTTGCRLRNNDLFIKILKKILNSSISHLTCHITGSSYKCHSIRTPKDGLQYELFVNFLVNPFAPGWEEVCQEFPYDCQDVTNRRVRQAAERIGKFFHQLKHVLKTEFQAVPTIQYMDNSFSMTPIDSCRPGFGRNHHTHQNCASCCGVTGE
;
A
#
# COMPACT_ATOMS: atom_id res chain seq x y z
N MET A 1 -22.81 -13.39 -9.43
CA MET A 1 -24.14 -13.91 -9.81
C MET A 1 -24.15 -13.92 -11.32
N ASP A 2 -24.61 -14.99 -11.95
CA ASP A 2 -24.75 -15.03 -13.41
C ASP A 2 -25.63 -13.84 -13.85
N LEU A 3 -25.12 -13.03 -14.77
CA LEU A 3 -25.83 -11.84 -15.25
C LEU A 3 -27.16 -12.23 -15.91
N ALA A 4 -27.22 -13.41 -16.53
CA ALA A 4 -28.43 -13.94 -17.16
C ALA A 4 -29.57 -14.10 -16.15
N LEU A 5 -29.32 -14.83 -15.05
CA LEU A 5 -30.34 -15.10 -14.03
C LEU A 5 -30.66 -13.91 -13.13
N SER A 6 -29.77 -12.90 -13.06
CA SER A 6 -30.06 -11.66 -12.33
C SER A 6 -31.20 -10.83 -12.95
N GLN A 7 -31.58 -11.13 -14.20
CA GLN A 7 -32.62 -10.43 -14.97
C GLN A 7 -33.86 -11.30 -15.22
N GLU A 8 -33.83 -12.57 -14.82
CA GLU A 8 -34.94 -13.51 -15.03
C GLU A 8 -35.87 -13.57 -13.82
N ARG A 9 -37.16 -13.84 -14.08
CA ARG A 9 -38.15 -14.03 -13.02
C ARG A 9 -37.97 -15.43 -12.43
N ILE A 10 -37.55 -15.49 -11.18
CA ILE A 10 -37.35 -16.74 -10.42
C ILE A 10 -38.55 -16.97 -9.50
N ILE A 11 -39.07 -18.20 -9.44
CA ILE A 11 -40.22 -18.58 -8.63
C ILE A 11 -39.73 -19.27 -7.34
N ASP A 12 -40.23 -18.81 -6.20
CA ASP A 12 -39.93 -19.33 -4.86
C ASP A 12 -38.43 -19.58 -4.59
N PRO A 13 -37.55 -18.57 -4.76
CA PRO A 13 -36.12 -18.76 -4.59
C PRO A 13 -35.75 -19.00 -3.13
N ILE A 14 -34.89 -19.99 -2.90
CA ILE A 14 -34.27 -20.29 -1.60
C ILE A 14 -32.76 -20.21 -1.76
N TYR A 15 -32.12 -19.39 -0.92
CA TYR A 15 -30.67 -19.19 -0.94
C TYR A 15 -30.02 -19.79 0.31
N LEU A 16 -29.07 -20.69 0.11
CA LEU A 16 -28.26 -21.28 1.16
C LEU A 16 -26.79 -20.90 0.95
N TRP A 17 -26.17 -20.31 1.96
CA TRP A 17 -24.75 -19.97 1.92
C TRP A 17 -23.92 -20.87 2.82
N THR A 18 -22.83 -21.38 2.26
CA THR A 18 -21.83 -22.19 2.95
C THR A 18 -20.48 -21.46 2.94
N GLY A 19 -19.84 -21.38 4.10
CA GLY A 19 -18.55 -20.74 4.30
C GLY A 19 -17.35 -21.62 3.92
N PRO A 20 -16.12 -21.09 4.07
CA PRO A 20 -14.88 -21.78 3.70
C PRO A 20 -14.58 -23.01 4.55
N ASP A 21 -15.16 -23.10 5.74
CA ASP A 21 -15.09 -24.27 6.63
C ASP A 21 -16.15 -25.33 6.33
N GLY A 22 -16.96 -25.13 5.27
CA GLY A 22 -18.04 -26.02 4.89
C GLY A 22 -19.31 -25.88 5.73
N ARG A 23 -19.38 -24.90 6.64
CA ARG A 23 -20.55 -24.69 7.50
C ARG A 23 -21.56 -23.74 6.87
N VAL A 24 -22.84 -24.00 7.14
CA VAL A 24 -23.93 -23.09 6.76
C VAL A 24 -23.81 -21.78 7.55
N LEU A 25 -23.88 -20.66 6.84
CA LEU A 25 -23.69 -19.32 7.39
C LEU A 25 -24.98 -18.70 7.97
N GLN A 26 -26.14 -19.27 7.66
CA GLN A 26 -27.42 -18.78 8.17
C GLN A 26 -27.47 -18.85 9.71
N GLY A 27 -27.87 -17.75 10.34
CA GLY A 27 -27.98 -17.65 11.81
C GLY A 27 -26.65 -17.36 12.53
N GLN A 28 -25.53 -17.22 11.82
CA GLN A 28 -24.28 -16.77 12.42
C GLN A 28 -24.33 -15.27 12.75
N SER A 29 -23.84 -14.87 13.92
CA SER A 29 -23.92 -13.48 14.41
C SER A 29 -23.15 -12.47 13.55
N TYR A 30 -22.13 -12.92 12.82
CA TYR A 30 -21.31 -12.11 11.92
C TYR A 30 -21.83 -12.11 10.47
N VAL A 31 -23.03 -12.66 10.21
CA VAL A 31 -23.60 -12.78 8.87
C VAL A 31 -24.97 -12.12 8.82
N ASN A 32 -25.24 -11.40 7.73
CA ASN A 32 -26.56 -10.92 7.39
C ASN A 32 -26.91 -11.35 5.97
N LEU A 33 -27.94 -12.18 5.82
CA LEU A 33 -28.43 -12.69 4.55
C LEU A 33 -29.72 -11.95 4.19
N THR A 34 -29.72 -11.26 3.06
CA THR A 34 -30.93 -10.59 2.55
C THR A 34 -31.88 -11.60 1.90
N GLU A 35 -33.17 -11.26 1.85
CA GLU A 35 -34.20 -12.07 1.16
C GLU A 35 -33.88 -12.32 -0.32
N THR A 36 -33.12 -11.41 -0.95
CA THR A 36 -32.65 -11.55 -2.34
C THR A 36 -31.37 -12.39 -2.48
N GLY A 37 -30.95 -13.11 -1.44
CA GLY A 37 -29.79 -14.01 -1.48
C GLY A 37 -28.42 -13.33 -1.38
N LYS A 38 -28.34 -12.02 -1.12
CA LYS A 38 -27.05 -11.33 -0.91
C LYS A 38 -26.51 -11.64 0.48
N LEU A 39 -25.27 -12.12 0.51
CA LEU A 39 -24.50 -12.37 1.73
C LEU A 39 -23.72 -11.11 2.13
N MET A 40 -23.92 -10.64 3.37
CA MET A 40 -23.06 -9.66 4.02
C MET A 40 -22.33 -10.33 5.19
N VAL A 41 -21.01 -10.18 5.23
CA VAL A 41 -20.17 -10.71 6.31
C VAL A 41 -19.57 -9.53 7.08
N MET A 42 -19.87 -9.46 8.37
CA MET A 42 -19.44 -8.38 9.26
C MET A 42 -18.14 -8.76 9.97
N GLY A 43 -17.22 -7.80 10.12
CA GLY A 43 -15.97 -8.02 10.84
C GLY A 43 -15.07 -9.10 10.22
N PHE A 44 -15.01 -9.15 8.89
CA PHE A 44 -14.27 -10.18 8.14
C PHE A 44 -12.80 -10.26 8.60
N MET A 45 -12.35 -11.46 9.00
CA MET A 45 -10.99 -11.72 9.46
C MET A 45 -10.27 -12.70 8.53
N VAL A 46 -8.95 -12.76 8.64
CA VAL A 46 -8.09 -13.63 7.82
C VAL A 46 -8.58 -15.09 7.78
N PRO A 47 -8.94 -15.77 8.89
CA PRO A 47 -9.41 -17.16 8.87
C PRO A 47 -10.74 -17.38 8.15
N MET A 48 -11.47 -16.30 7.85
CA MET A 48 -12.72 -16.34 7.11
C MET A 48 -12.48 -16.30 5.60
N SER A 49 -11.23 -16.20 5.15
CA SER A 49 -10.89 -16.28 3.72
C SER A 49 -11.08 -17.71 3.19
N GLY A 50 -11.57 -17.84 1.97
CA GLY A 50 -11.67 -19.12 1.27
C GLY A 50 -12.86 -19.20 0.31
N ALA A 51 -13.30 -20.42 0.05
CA ALA A 51 -14.38 -20.71 -0.87
C ALA A 51 -15.75 -20.56 -0.19
N TYR A 52 -16.56 -19.64 -0.68
CA TYR A 52 -17.95 -19.49 -0.31
C TYR A 52 -18.83 -20.06 -1.41
N THR A 53 -19.90 -20.78 -1.04
CA THR A 53 -20.85 -21.33 -2.01
C THR A 53 -22.25 -20.80 -1.70
N CYS A 54 -22.92 -20.26 -2.71
CA CYS A 54 -24.35 -19.96 -2.68
C CYS A 54 -25.08 -21.04 -3.47
N THR A 55 -25.93 -21.81 -2.80
CA THR A 55 -26.85 -22.73 -3.45
C THR A 55 -28.21 -22.05 -3.60
N LEU A 56 -28.67 -21.91 -4.84
CA LEU A 56 -29.99 -21.40 -5.18
C LEU A 56 -30.87 -22.60 -5.54
N SER A 57 -31.95 -22.79 -4.80
CA SER A 57 -33.05 -23.66 -5.19
C SER A 57 -34.22 -22.80 -5.65
N HIS A 58 -34.83 -23.13 -6.79
CA HIS A 58 -36.02 -22.43 -7.27
C HIS A 58 -36.95 -23.38 -8.03
N LYS A 59 -38.20 -22.95 -8.23
CA LYS A 59 -39.17 -23.72 -9.01
C LYS A 59 -39.23 -23.28 -10.47
N VAL A 60 -39.43 -24.24 -11.35
CA VAL A 60 -39.83 -24.04 -12.75
C VAL A 60 -41.18 -24.70 -12.92
N ILE A 61 -42.16 -23.93 -13.40
CA ILE A 61 -43.52 -24.42 -13.62
C ILE A 61 -43.74 -24.55 -15.11
N GLU A 62 -44.04 -25.76 -15.56
CA GLU A 62 -44.42 -25.99 -16.95
C GLU A 62 -45.84 -25.48 -17.19
N THR A 63 -45.98 -24.49 -18.07
CA THR A 63 -47.23 -23.71 -18.22
C THR A 63 -48.43 -24.52 -18.69
N THR A 64 -48.20 -25.64 -19.37
CA THR A 64 -49.24 -26.49 -19.96
C THR A 64 -49.73 -27.59 -19.03
N THR A 65 -48.85 -28.15 -18.21
CA THR A 65 -49.13 -29.30 -17.32
C THR A 65 -49.28 -28.86 -15.86
N GLN A 66 -48.86 -27.63 -15.53
CA GLN A 66 -48.72 -27.14 -14.16
C GLN A 66 -47.76 -27.98 -13.30
N GLU A 67 -46.89 -28.77 -13.94
CA GLU A 67 -45.89 -29.56 -13.25
C GLU A 67 -44.81 -28.65 -12.67
N GLU A 68 -44.53 -28.81 -11.38
CA GLU A 68 -43.50 -28.06 -10.66
C GLU A 68 -42.21 -28.88 -10.59
N THR A 69 -41.14 -28.39 -11.19
CA THR A 69 -39.80 -28.97 -11.07
C THR A 69 -38.91 -28.07 -10.22
N GLU A 70 -38.21 -28.64 -9.24
CA GLU A 70 -37.19 -27.92 -8.48
C GLU A 70 -35.85 -27.95 -9.22
N MET A 71 -35.25 -26.78 -9.42
CA MET A 71 -33.91 -26.62 -9.98
C MET A 71 -32.97 -26.15 -8.90
N VAL A 72 -31.75 -26.69 -8.90
CA VAL A 72 -30.71 -26.37 -7.91
C VAL A 72 -29.42 -25.99 -8.61
N GLU A 73 -28.89 -24.82 -8.29
CA GLU A 73 -27.65 -24.30 -8.84
C GLU A 73 -26.69 -23.89 -7.72
N ALA A 74 -25.39 -24.09 -7.95
CA ALA A 74 -24.34 -23.76 -6.98
C ALA A 74 -23.34 -22.75 -7.57
N TYR A 75 -23.29 -21.58 -6.95
CA TYR A 75 -22.38 -20.50 -7.30
C TYR A 75 -21.22 -20.45 -6.33
N LYS A 76 -20.00 -20.57 -6.83
CA LYS A 76 -18.78 -20.57 -6.02
C LYS A 76 -18.08 -19.22 -6.12
N PHE A 77 -17.69 -18.69 -4.97
CA PHE A 77 -16.99 -17.43 -4.82
C PHE A 77 -15.71 -17.66 -4.01
N MET A 78 -14.59 -17.12 -4.47
CA MET A 78 -13.40 -17.03 -3.65
C MET A 78 -13.36 -15.65 -2.99
N VAL A 79 -13.39 -15.62 -1.66
CA VAL A 79 -13.36 -14.38 -0.86
C VAL A 79 -12.08 -14.37 -0.04
N TYR A 80 -11.35 -13.27 -0.05
CA TYR A 80 -10.08 -13.13 0.66
C TYR A 80 -10.07 -11.87 1.51
N ALA A 81 -9.59 -12.01 2.75
CA ALA A 81 -9.09 -10.87 3.51
C ALA A 81 -7.80 -10.41 2.85
N TYR A 82 -7.72 -9.13 2.53
CA TYR A 82 -6.48 -8.52 2.09
C TYR A 82 -6.16 -7.32 2.98
N ARG A 83 -4.89 -6.94 2.97
CA ARG A 83 -4.45 -5.66 3.51
C ARG A 83 -3.76 -4.88 2.40
N GLU A 84 -3.87 -3.57 2.42
CA GLU A 84 -2.98 -2.75 1.59
C GLU A 84 -1.54 -2.99 2.01
N ALA A 85 -0.60 -2.82 1.06
CA ALA A 85 0.81 -2.93 1.37
C ALA A 85 1.26 -1.80 2.31
N ASP A 86 2.26 -2.07 3.14
CA ASP A 86 2.96 -1.05 3.93
C ASP A 86 3.83 -0.24 2.97
N HIS A 87 3.58 1.07 2.85
CA HIS A 87 4.36 1.95 1.99
C HIS A 87 5.59 2.49 2.72
N ALA A 88 6.71 2.51 2.01
CA ALA A 88 7.88 3.32 2.32
C ALA A 88 8.28 4.11 1.07
N TYR A 89 9.10 5.14 1.22
CA TYR A 89 9.59 5.90 0.07
C TYR A 89 11.12 5.91 0.04
N GLN A 90 11.69 5.42 -1.05
CA GLN A 90 13.09 5.66 -1.33
C GLN A 90 13.24 7.05 -1.95
N VAL A 91 13.97 7.91 -1.26
CA VAL A 91 14.30 9.25 -1.72
C VAL A 91 15.74 9.25 -2.18
N SER A 92 15.99 9.75 -3.39
CA SER A 92 17.33 9.94 -3.93
C SER A 92 17.55 11.41 -4.25
N VAL A 93 18.73 11.93 -3.92
CA VAL A 93 19.17 13.30 -4.23
C VAL A 93 20.65 13.30 -4.59
N ARG A 94 21.07 14.31 -5.36
CA ARG A 94 22.48 14.49 -5.72
C ARG A 94 23.02 15.83 -5.25
N PHE A 95 24.29 15.83 -4.88
CA PHE A 95 25.03 17.04 -4.53
C PHE A 95 26.37 17.10 -5.25
N SER A 96 26.80 18.27 -5.69
CA SER A 96 28.19 18.49 -6.09
C SER A 96 29.07 18.65 -4.84
N THR A 97 30.33 18.23 -4.93
CA THR A 97 31.35 18.42 -3.89
C THR A 97 32.71 18.70 -4.54
N THR A 98 33.68 19.18 -3.76
CA THR A 98 35.05 19.42 -4.24
C THR A 98 35.90 18.15 -4.30
N GLY A 99 35.45 17.06 -3.66
CA GLY A 99 36.15 15.77 -3.71
C GLY A 99 35.46 14.66 -2.94
N CYS A 100 35.79 13.41 -3.28
CA CYS A 100 35.16 12.24 -2.67
C CYS A 100 35.77 11.79 -1.33
N ARG A 101 37.06 12.05 -1.11
CA ARG A 101 37.79 11.63 0.11
C ARG A 101 37.78 12.72 1.19
N LEU A 102 36.64 13.40 1.37
CA LEU A 102 36.50 14.49 2.33
C LEU A 102 35.72 14.05 3.55
N ARG A 103 36.29 14.23 4.75
CA ARG A 103 35.61 13.99 6.04
C ARG A 103 34.31 14.79 6.19
N ASN A 104 34.22 15.93 5.52
CA ASN A 104 33.05 16.80 5.54
C ASN A 104 31.84 16.17 4.83
N ASN A 105 32.04 15.23 3.90
CA ASN A 105 30.93 14.55 3.21
C ASN A 105 30.12 13.72 4.22
N ASP A 106 30.77 12.90 5.05
CA ASP A 106 30.10 12.11 6.09
C ASP A 106 29.32 12.98 7.06
N LEU A 107 29.95 14.06 7.53
CA LEU A 107 29.33 14.99 8.47
C LEU A 107 28.11 15.67 7.86
N PHE A 108 28.20 16.10 6.60
CA PHE A 108 27.09 16.70 5.86
C PHE A 108 25.90 15.74 5.77
N ILE A 109 26.11 14.49 5.35
CA ILE A 109 25.04 13.49 5.23
C ILE A 109 24.40 13.20 6.60
N LYS A 110 25.21 13.12 7.66
CA LYS A 110 24.71 12.93 9.03
C LYS A 110 23.82 14.08 9.49
N ILE A 111 24.23 15.32 9.24
CA ILE A 111 23.46 16.52 9.60
C ILE A 111 22.18 16.61 8.78
N LEU A 112 22.28 16.40 7.45
CA LEU A 112 21.13 16.40 6.55
C LEU A 112 20.08 15.38 7.00
N LYS A 113 20.49 14.15 7.33
CA LYS A 113 19.58 13.13 7.89
C LYS A 113 18.87 13.65 9.14
N LYS A 114 19.58 14.28 10.08
CA LYS A 114 18.98 14.79 11.32
C LYS A 114 17.93 15.88 11.05
N ILE A 115 18.23 16.80 10.14
CA ILE A 115 17.31 17.87 9.73
C ILE A 115 16.04 17.27 9.10
N LEU A 116 16.21 16.37 8.13
CA LEU A 116 15.09 15.73 7.46
C LEU A 116 14.26 14.87 8.43
N ASN A 117 14.89 14.15 9.34
CA ASN A 117 14.17 13.34 10.32
C ASN A 117 13.34 14.20 11.29
N SER A 118 13.90 15.35 11.70
CA SER A 118 13.19 16.31 12.54
C SER A 118 11.96 16.89 11.83
N SER A 119 12.05 17.17 10.52
CA SER A 119 10.96 17.80 9.77
C SER A 119 9.76 16.87 9.54
N ILE A 120 9.93 15.55 9.64
CA ILE A 120 8.87 14.56 9.46
C ILE A 120 8.43 13.86 10.76
N SER A 121 9.12 14.11 11.88
CA SER A 121 8.89 13.39 13.16
C SER A 121 7.45 13.42 13.66
N HIS A 122 6.75 14.56 13.52
CA HIS A 122 5.34 14.71 13.90
C HIS A 122 4.37 13.81 13.10
N LEU A 123 4.80 13.25 11.97
CA LEU A 123 4.03 12.31 11.16
C LEU A 123 4.27 10.85 11.58
N THR A 124 4.89 10.61 12.74
CA THR A 124 5.34 9.28 13.19
C THR A 124 6.18 8.54 12.15
N CYS A 125 6.86 9.30 11.28
CA CYS A 125 7.73 8.79 10.22
C CYS A 125 9.20 9.08 10.56
N HIS A 126 10.11 8.26 10.04
CA HIS A 126 11.53 8.48 10.23
C HIS A 126 12.36 8.03 9.02
N ILE A 127 13.62 8.47 8.97
CA ILE A 127 14.57 8.06 7.95
C ILE A 127 15.39 6.86 8.41
N THR A 128 15.20 5.74 7.74
CA THR A 128 16.05 4.54 7.80
C THR A 128 16.98 4.46 6.59
N GLY A 129 17.94 3.53 6.61
CA GLY A 129 18.68 3.14 5.39
C GLY A 129 19.45 4.25 4.67
N SER A 130 19.90 5.30 5.39
CA SER A 130 20.67 6.40 4.78
C SER A 130 22.01 5.92 4.25
N SER A 131 22.26 6.08 2.96
CA SER A 131 23.53 5.73 2.32
C SER A 131 23.93 6.80 1.31
N TYR A 132 25.24 6.92 1.07
CA TYR A 132 25.73 7.77 -0.01
C TYR A 132 26.92 7.12 -0.72
N LYS A 133 27.06 7.42 -2.00
CA LYS A 133 28.26 7.10 -2.80
C LYS A 133 28.77 8.37 -3.44
N CYS A 134 30.09 8.52 -3.54
CA CYS A 134 30.70 9.63 -4.24
C CYS A 134 31.38 9.15 -5.52
N HIS A 135 31.17 9.88 -6.61
CA HIS A 135 31.73 9.56 -7.92
C HIS A 135 32.40 10.77 -8.54
N SER A 136 33.55 10.55 -9.20
CA SER A 136 34.18 11.54 -10.06
C SER A 136 33.62 11.40 -11.48
N ILE A 137 33.02 12.46 -11.99
CA ILE A 137 32.32 12.48 -13.28
C ILE A 137 33.05 13.45 -14.19
N ARG A 138 33.44 12.97 -15.37
CA ARG A 138 34.03 13.83 -16.41
C ARG A 138 32.92 14.28 -17.35
N THR A 139 32.63 15.57 -17.38
CA THR A 139 31.72 16.14 -18.37
C THR A 139 32.51 16.77 -19.52
N PRO A 140 31.97 16.76 -20.75
CA PRO A 140 32.66 17.38 -21.90
C PRO A 140 32.89 18.89 -21.74
N LYS A 141 32.01 19.57 -20.98
CA LYS A 141 32.01 21.04 -20.86
C LYS A 141 32.75 21.55 -19.63
N ASP A 142 32.67 20.85 -18.50
CA ASP A 142 33.08 21.38 -17.20
C ASP A 142 34.23 20.58 -16.56
N GLY A 143 34.85 19.69 -17.32
CA GLY A 143 35.99 18.90 -16.87
C GLY A 143 35.60 17.84 -15.83
N LEU A 144 36.46 17.65 -14.82
CA LEU A 144 36.27 16.66 -13.76
C LEU A 144 35.47 17.28 -12.61
N GLN A 145 34.33 16.69 -12.30
CA GLN A 145 33.45 17.06 -11.19
C GLN A 145 33.31 15.89 -10.21
N TYR A 146 32.85 16.17 -8.99
CA TYR A 146 32.54 15.14 -8.00
C TYR A 146 31.11 15.27 -7.53
N GLU A 147 30.37 14.16 -7.56
CA GLU A 147 28.96 14.12 -7.18
C GLU A 147 28.72 13.09 -6.06
N LEU A 148 27.94 13.48 -5.06
CA LEU A 148 27.39 12.64 -4.01
C LEU A 148 26.00 12.16 -4.43
N PHE A 149 25.82 10.85 -4.52
CA PHE A 149 24.55 10.19 -4.74
C PHE A 149 24.04 9.69 -3.40
N VAL A 150 22.98 10.32 -2.90
CA VAL A 150 22.48 10.08 -1.54
C VAL A 150 21.10 9.45 -1.62
N ASN A 151 20.92 8.37 -0.86
CA ASN A 151 19.65 7.67 -0.74
C ASN A 151 19.19 7.66 0.72
N PHE A 152 17.88 7.86 0.91
CA PHE A 152 17.20 7.76 2.19
C PHE A 152 15.99 6.84 2.03
N LEU A 153 15.66 6.08 3.07
CA LEU A 153 14.40 5.37 3.14
C LEU A 153 13.51 6.07 4.16
N VAL A 154 12.37 6.60 3.71
CA VAL A 154 11.35 7.21 4.57
C VAL A 154 10.38 6.12 4.99
N ASN A 155 10.32 5.84 6.28
CA ASN A 155 9.59 4.72 6.85
C ASN A 155 8.46 5.21 7.79
N PRO A 156 7.24 4.64 7.69
CA PRO A 156 6.08 5.04 8.50
C PRO A 156 6.13 4.61 9.97
N PHE A 157 7.08 3.76 10.37
CA PHE A 157 7.09 3.07 11.66
C PHE A 157 8.10 3.69 12.64
N ALA A 158 8.05 5.01 12.85
CA ALA A 158 8.84 5.66 13.90
C ALA A 158 8.21 5.42 15.28
N PRO A 159 8.96 5.55 16.40
CA PRO A 159 8.39 5.42 17.74
C PRO A 159 7.09 6.21 17.92
N GLY A 160 6.05 5.56 18.42
CA GLY A 160 4.70 6.12 18.56
C GLY A 160 3.76 5.85 17.37
N TRP A 161 4.20 5.13 16.33
CA TRP A 161 3.32 4.74 15.22
C TRP A 161 2.22 3.77 15.67
N GLU A 162 2.47 2.93 16.67
CA GLU A 162 1.51 1.96 17.18
C GLU A 162 0.28 2.64 17.80
N GLU A 163 0.47 3.77 18.48
CA GLU A 163 -0.60 4.57 19.09
C GLU A 163 -1.59 5.07 18.04
N VAL A 164 -1.09 5.42 16.85
CA VAL A 164 -1.92 5.80 15.70
C VAL A 164 -2.86 4.66 15.29
N CYS A 165 -2.36 3.44 15.32
CA CYS A 165 -3.14 2.26 14.96
C CYS A 165 -4.08 1.80 16.08
N GLN A 166 -3.85 2.20 17.32
CA GLN A 166 -4.81 2.01 18.41
C GLN A 166 -6.00 2.97 18.27
N GLU A 167 -5.77 4.20 17.80
CA GLU A 167 -6.84 5.18 17.51
C GLU A 167 -7.66 4.79 16.27
N PHE A 168 -7.01 4.21 15.25
CA PHE A 168 -7.62 3.79 13.98
C PHE A 168 -7.41 2.29 13.71
N PRO A 169 -8.10 1.38 14.42
CA PRO A 169 -7.80 -0.06 14.34
C PRO A 169 -8.14 -0.69 12.98
N TYR A 170 -9.16 -0.19 12.28
CA TYR A 170 -9.57 -0.71 10.97
C TYR A 170 -8.81 -0.04 9.81
N ASP A 171 -8.41 1.23 9.97
CA ASP A 171 -7.79 2.06 8.92
C ASP A 171 -6.31 2.38 9.20
N CYS A 172 -5.67 1.66 10.14
CA CYS A 172 -4.28 1.85 10.53
C CYS A 172 -3.33 1.91 9.33
N GLN A 173 -3.58 1.06 8.33
CA GLN A 173 -2.79 0.98 7.11
C GLN A 173 -2.93 2.26 6.28
N ASP A 174 -4.16 2.71 6.05
CA ASP A 174 -4.47 3.92 5.29
C ASP A 174 -3.86 5.15 5.95
N VAL A 175 -3.94 5.22 7.29
CA VAL A 175 -3.39 6.33 8.07
C VAL A 175 -1.87 6.34 8.00
N THR A 176 -1.19 5.20 8.19
CA THR A 176 0.27 5.11 8.13
C THR A 176 0.80 5.38 6.71
N ASN A 177 0.15 4.81 5.68
CA ASN A 177 0.46 5.05 4.26
C ASN A 177 0.26 6.53 3.87
N ARG A 178 -0.79 7.18 4.37
CA ARG A 178 -1.00 8.61 4.15
C ARG A 178 0.08 9.46 4.81
N ARG A 179 0.47 9.13 6.05
CA ARG A 179 1.49 9.86 6.81
C ARG A 179 2.86 9.78 6.14
N VAL A 180 3.28 8.61 5.66
CA VAL A 180 4.58 8.46 4.99
C VAL A 180 4.62 9.14 3.62
N ARG A 181 3.49 9.15 2.88
CA ARG A 181 3.37 9.97 1.67
C ARG A 181 3.57 11.46 1.98
N GLN A 182 2.90 11.97 3.02
CA GLN A 182 3.07 13.35 3.46
C GLN A 182 4.50 13.65 3.92
N ALA A 183 5.16 12.71 4.60
CA ALA A 183 6.55 12.85 5.01
C ALA A 183 7.48 12.98 3.80
N ALA A 184 7.29 12.13 2.80
CA ALA A 184 8.09 12.14 1.58
C ALA A 184 7.85 13.42 0.73
N GLU A 185 6.59 13.88 0.64
CA GLU A 185 6.25 15.18 0.02
C GLU A 185 6.89 16.36 0.76
N ARG A 186 6.93 16.34 2.11
CA ARG A 186 7.61 17.37 2.90
C ARG A 186 9.12 17.39 2.64
N ILE A 187 9.75 16.24 2.51
CA ILE A 187 11.17 16.13 2.12
C ILE A 187 11.38 16.69 0.71
N GLY A 188 10.48 16.41 -0.24
CA GLY A 188 10.51 17.00 -1.57
C GLY A 188 10.43 18.54 -1.53
N LYS A 189 9.51 19.09 -0.73
CA LYS A 189 9.41 20.54 -0.50
C LYS A 189 10.68 21.13 0.12
N PHE A 190 11.32 20.43 1.05
CA PHE A 190 12.60 20.84 1.63
C PHE A 190 13.67 21.02 0.55
N PHE A 191 13.86 20.03 -0.34
CA PHE A 191 14.86 20.13 -1.41
C PHE A 191 14.49 21.17 -2.47
N HIS A 192 13.19 21.35 -2.74
CA HIS A 192 12.73 22.42 -3.61
C HIS A 192 13.03 23.81 -3.02
N GLN A 193 12.85 24.01 -1.72
CA GLN A 193 13.18 25.27 -1.03
C GLN A 193 14.70 25.49 -0.91
N LEU A 194 15.47 24.42 -0.67
CA LEU A 194 16.93 24.48 -0.58
C LEU A 194 17.54 25.10 -1.84
N LYS A 195 16.99 24.80 -3.02
CA LYS A 195 17.36 25.45 -4.29
C LYS A 195 17.26 26.97 -4.25
N HIS A 196 16.21 27.52 -3.64
CA HIS A 196 15.97 28.96 -3.60
C HIS A 196 16.89 29.64 -2.59
N VAL A 197 17.01 29.08 -1.39
CA VAL A 197 17.83 29.62 -0.30
C VAL A 197 19.31 29.67 -0.69
N LEU A 198 19.84 28.60 -1.30
CA LEU A 198 21.24 28.55 -1.73
C LEU A 198 21.59 29.61 -2.78
N LYS A 199 20.63 30.08 -3.59
CA LYS A 199 20.85 31.11 -4.62
C LYS A 199 20.75 32.54 -4.10
N THR A 200 20.03 32.75 -2.98
CA THR A 200 19.67 34.10 -2.49
C THR A 200 20.41 34.51 -1.23
N GLU A 201 20.68 33.57 -0.31
CA GLU A 201 21.17 33.89 1.04
C GLU A 201 22.69 33.72 1.22
N PHE A 202 23.36 32.99 0.32
CA PHE A 202 24.78 32.69 0.46
C PHE A 202 25.63 33.56 -0.47
N GLN A 203 26.39 34.51 0.12
CA GLN A 203 27.39 35.31 -0.60
C GLN A 203 28.58 34.46 -1.08
N ALA A 204 28.90 33.37 -0.37
CA ALA A 204 29.95 32.44 -0.73
C ALA A 204 29.35 31.10 -1.16
N VAL A 205 29.85 30.58 -2.27
CA VAL A 205 29.41 29.32 -2.86
C VAL A 205 29.75 28.16 -1.92
N PRO A 206 28.76 27.37 -1.44
CA PRO A 206 29.01 26.26 -0.52
C PRO A 206 29.89 25.18 -1.14
N THR A 207 30.70 24.50 -0.31
CA THR A 207 31.54 23.36 -0.74
C THR A 207 30.72 22.17 -1.24
N ILE A 208 29.52 21.97 -0.68
CA ILE A 208 28.59 20.93 -1.11
C ILE A 208 27.30 21.62 -1.55
N GLN A 209 26.88 21.40 -2.79
CA GLN A 209 25.71 22.08 -3.36
C GLN A 209 24.69 21.09 -3.87
N TYR A 210 23.41 21.39 -3.63
CA TYR A 210 22.33 20.58 -4.17
C TYR A 210 22.29 20.68 -5.69
N MET A 211 22.16 19.54 -6.37
CA MET A 211 22.00 19.49 -7.82
C MET A 211 20.52 19.65 -8.19
N ASP A 212 20.24 20.69 -8.96
CA ASP A 212 18.89 20.98 -9.45
C ASP A 212 18.30 19.77 -10.19
N ASN A 213 17.01 19.49 -9.93
CA ASN A 213 16.26 18.37 -10.51
C ASN A 213 16.83 16.97 -10.21
N SER A 214 17.64 16.83 -9.15
CA SER A 214 18.17 15.52 -8.74
C SER A 214 17.26 14.76 -7.77
N PHE A 215 16.28 15.43 -7.16
CA PHE A 215 15.32 14.81 -6.25
C PHE A 215 14.43 13.80 -7.00
N SER A 216 14.41 12.58 -6.52
CA SER A 216 13.44 11.56 -6.91
C SER A 216 12.89 10.84 -5.69
N MET A 217 11.66 10.35 -5.83
CA MET A 217 10.94 9.64 -4.78
C MET A 217 10.23 8.45 -5.42
N THR A 218 10.61 7.24 -5.00
CA THR A 218 10.04 5.99 -5.50
C THR A 218 9.33 5.26 -4.36
N PRO A 219 8.04 4.92 -4.50
CA PRO A 219 7.35 4.10 -3.52
C PRO A 219 7.97 2.70 -3.47
N ILE A 220 8.13 2.18 -2.26
CA ILE A 220 8.50 0.81 -1.97
C ILE A 220 7.39 0.24 -1.10
N ASP A 221 6.64 -0.65 -1.69
CA ASP A 221 5.58 -1.34 -0.99
C ASP A 221 6.18 -2.61 -0.36
N SER A 222 5.74 -2.96 0.84
CA SER A 222 6.12 -4.20 1.52
C SER A 222 4.90 -4.90 2.11
N CYS A 223 4.94 -6.23 2.18
CA CYS A 223 3.94 -7.02 2.89
C CYS A 223 4.53 -7.50 4.20
N ARG A 224 3.67 -7.62 5.24
CA ARG A 224 4.08 -8.19 6.52
C ARG A 224 4.42 -9.68 6.36
N PRO A 225 5.30 -10.23 7.22
CA PRO A 225 5.59 -11.66 7.21
C PRO A 225 4.30 -12.51 7.21
N GLY A 226 4.26 -13.54 6.37
CA GLY A 226 3.06 -14.39 6.17
C GLY A 226 2.08 -13.87 5.11
N PHE A 227 2.33 -12.69 4.54
CA PHE A 227 1.54 -12.12 3.45
C PHE A 227 2.44 -11.82 2.25
N GLY A 228 1.88 -11.91 1.05
CA GLY A 228 2.58 -11.64 -0.19
C GLY A 228 1.66 -11.02 -1.24
N ARG A 229 2.26 -10.49 -2.31
CA ARG A 229 1.52 -10.03 -3.47
C ARG A 229 1.44 -11.13 -4.49
N ASN A 230 0.25 -11.38 -5.00
CA ASN A 230 0.05 -12.28 -6.13
C ASN A 230 -0.85 -11.61 -7.16
N HIS A 231 -0.23 -11.09 -8.21
CA HIS A 231 -0.94 -10.38 -9.28
C HIS A 231 -1.84 -11.30 -10.12
N HIS A 232 -1.53 -12.60 -10.18
CA HIS A 232 -2.34 -13.59 -10.90
C HIS A 232 -3.62 -13.93 -10.13
N THR A 233 -3.51 -14.08 -8.81
CA THR A 233 -4.65 -14.44 -7.94
C THR A 233 -5.52 -13.25 -7.57
N HIS A 234 -4.95 -12.04 -7.51
CA HIS A 234 -5.64 -10.82 -7.09
C HIS A 234 -5.59 -9.73 -8.16
N GLN A 235 -6.08 -10.02 -9.37
CA GLN A 235 -6.09 -9.07 -10.50
C GLN A 235 -6.79 -7.74 -10.14
N ASN A 236 -7.83 -7.79 -9.31
CA ASN A 236 -8.58 -6.59 -8.86
C ASN A 236 -7.88 -5.81 -7.73
N CYS A 237 -6.82 -6.36 -7.13
CA CYS A 237 -5.95 -5.60 -6.21
C CYS A 237 -4.49 -6.07 -6.32
N ALA A 238 -3.86 -5.71 -7.43
CA ALA A 238 -2.47 -6.02 -7.75
C ALA A 238 -1.45 -5.61 -6.67
N SER A 239 -1.76 -4.56 -5.90
CA SER A 239 -0.92 -4.00 -4.83
C SER A 239 -1.24 -4.56 -3.44
N CYS A 240 -2.29 -5.37 -3.30
CA CYS A 240 -2.72 -5.89 -2.00
C CYS A 240 -1.81 -7.04 -1.51
N CYS A 241 -1.64 -7.08 -0.20
CA CYS A 241 -1.03 -8.18 0.52
C CYS A 241 -2.13 -9.17 0.92
N GLY A 242 -2.11 -10.34 0.27
CA GLY A 242 -2.97 -11.48 0.58
C GLY A 242 -2.21 -12.56 1.35
N VAL A 243 -2.95 -13.49 1.96
CA VAL A 243 -2.34 -14.70 2.51
C VAL A 243 -1.78 -15.53 1.36
N THR A 244 -0.48 -15.73 1.34
CA THR A 244 0.14 -16.72 0.45
C THR A 244 0.07 -18.05 1.17
N GLY A 245 -0.71 -18.99 0.64
CA GLY A 245 -0.66 -20.38 1.11
C GLY A 245 0.77 -20.91 0.97
N GLU A 246 1.19 -21.72 1.95
CA GLU A 246 2.36 -22.59 1.82
C GLU A 246 2.22 -23.54 0.63
#